data_AF-A0A522CFT9-F1
#
_entry.id   AF-A0A522CFT9-F1
#
_cell.length_a   1.000
_cell.length_b   1.000
_cell.length_c   1.000
_cell.angle_alpha   90.00
_cell.angle_beta   90.00
_cell.angle_gamma   90.00
#
_symmetry.space_group_name_H-M   'P 1'
#
loop_
_entity.id
_entity.type
_entity.pdbx_description
1 polymer ?
#
loop_
_entity_poly.entity_id
_entity_poly.type
_entity_poly.pdbx_seq_one_letter_code
_entity_poly.pdbx_strand_id
1 'polypeptide(L)'
;MKFKIQNSKILKSLMYCGFLCFLLFTFYFLLLTSSADAAYTIYLKNGSVITGVSRYEKSGGEIKFYFGGGIIGIPEADILKIEGGKEPVKDIGTAGESTQKKPVPAKPETREDAPGAGRGEETSDIKPQPEEPDKKSQEIARKEAELKKVEGDLLTTRARIQNLFGKSSSGSITEAERSMLQQNMMRKRKLEDEKTKLEEELKELRK
;
A
#
# COMPACT_ATOMS: atom_id res chain seq x y z
N MET A 1 -12.82 74.42 28.34
CA MET A 1 -13.56 73.25 27.80
C MET A 1 -12.78 72.37 26.79
N LYS A 2 -11.44 72.49 26.67
CA LYS A 2 -10.63 71.72 25.67
C LYS A 2 -10.01 70.41 26.19
N PHE A 3 -9.98 70.17 27.51
CA PHE A 3 -9.36 68.97 28.09
C PHE A 3 -10.15 67.66 27.84
N LYS A 4 -11.47 67.73 27.63
CA LYS A 4 -12.32 66.53 27.47
C LYS A 4 -12.15 65.84 26.11
N ILE A 5 -11.67 66.56 25.09
CA ILE A 5 -11.58 66.05 23.71
C ILE A 5 -10.31 65.23 23.49
N GLN A 6 -9.18 65.57 24.13
CA GLN A 6 -7.93 64.81 23.95
C GLN A 6 -7.98 63.42 24.60
N ASN A 7 -8.60 63.26 25.76
CA ASN A 7 -8.70 61.95 26.43
C ASN A 7 -9.47 60.92 25.58
N SER A 8 -10.45 61.36 24.78
CA SER A 8 -11.22 60.47 23.90
C SER A 8 -10.39 59.88 22.75
N LYS A 9 -9.37 60.58 22.26
CA LYS A 9 -8.53 60.12 21.16
C LYS A 9 -7.53 59.07 21.63
N ILE A 10 -6.94 59.28 22.81
CA ILE A 10 -5.99 58.35 23.43
C ILE A 10 -6.69 57.05 23.79
N LEU A 11 -7.90 57.12 24.37
CA LEU A 11 -8.67 55.93 24.73
C LEU A 11 -9.05 55.09 23.50
N LYS A 12 -9.46 55.73 22.40
CA LYS A 12 -9.73 55.04 21.13
C LYS A 12 -8.46 54.38 20.58
N SER A 13 -7.32 55.06 20.63
CA SER A 13 -6.05 54.50 20.14
C SER A 13 -5.58 53.28 20.93
N LEU A 14 -5.72 53.29 22.27
CA LEU A 14 -5.43 52.13 23.10
C LEU A 14 -6.38 50.96 22.80
N MET A 15 -7.67 51.25 22.58
CA MET A 15 -8.67 50.24 22.26
C MET A 15 -8.40 49.56 20.90
N TYR A 16 -8.02 50.32 19.88
CA TYR A 16 -7.64 49.76 18.57
C TYR A 16 -6.35 48.93 18.65
N CYS A 17 -5.36 49.35 19.45
CA CYS A 17 -4.13 48.57 19.65
C CYS A 17 -4.41 47.23 20.34
N GLY A 18 -5.22 47.22 21.41
CA GLY A 18 -5.63 45.99 22.07
C GLY A 18 -6.42 45.05 21.16
N PHE A 19 -7.35 45.59 20.37
CA PHE A 19 -8.13 44.81 19.40
C PHE A 19 -7.24 44.21 18.29
N LEU A 20 -6.25 44.97 17.80
CA LEU A 20 -5.31 44.47 16.79
C LEU A 20 -4.42 43.35 17.35
N CYS A 21 -3.92 43.49 18.59
CA CYS A 21 -3.16 42.43 19.27
C CYS A 21 -4.02 41.17 19.47
N PHE A 22 -5.29 41.34 19.84
CA PHE A 22 -6.23 40.22 19.99
C PHE A 22 -6.50 39.50 18.66
N LEU A 23 -6.66 40.24 17.56
CA LEU A 23 -6.81 39.66 16.22
C LEU A 23 -5.55 38.90 15.78
N LEU A 24 -4.36 39.46 16.00
CA LEU A 24 -3.10 38.80 15.69
C LEU A 24 -2.91 37.52 16.52
N PHE A 25 -3.25 37.55 17.80
CA PHE A 25 -3.20 36.39 18.67
C PHE A 25 -4.18 35.31 18.22
N THR A 26 -5.42 35.69 17.90
CA THR A 26 -6.44 34.75 17.39
C THR A 26 -6.00 34.12 16.08
N PHE A 27 -5.42 34.91 15.17
CA PHE A 27 -4.89 34.43 13.90
C PHE A 27 -3.72 33.45 14.12
N TYR A 28 -2.84 33.73 15.08
CA TYR A 28 -1.76 32.82 15.46
C TYR A 28 -2.27 31.48 16.01
N PHE A 29 -3.30 31.49 16.86
CA PHE A 29 -3.93 30.27 17.36
C PHE A 29 -4.65 29.47 16.26
N LEU A 30 -5.25 30.16 15.28
CA LEU A 30 -5.86 29.51 14.13
C LEU A 30 -4.83 28.76 13.29
N LEU A 31 -3.63 29.33 13.11
CA LEU A 31 -2.54 28.70 12.37
C LEU A 31 -1.97 27.46 13.08
N LEU A 32 -2.00 27.43 14.42
CA LEU A 32 -1.51 26.30 15.22
C LEU A 32 -2.42 25.07 15.16
N THR A 33 -3.70 25.22 14.82
CA THR A 33 -4.69 24.11 14.88
C THR A 33 -4.63 23.19 13.64
N SER A 34 -3.86 23.55 12.61
CA SER A 34 -3.92 22.88 11.30
C SER A 34 -3.11 21.57 11.18
N SER A 35 -2.47 21.07 12.24
CA SER A 35 -1.51 19.94 12.12
C SER A 35 -1.96 18.61 12.74
N ALA A 36 -3.22 18.49 13.19
CA ALA A 36 -3.71 17.24 13.77
C ALA A 36 -4.29 16.31 12.69
N ASP A 37 -3.46 15.87 11.72
CA ASP A 37 -3.87 14.82 10.79
C ASP A 37 -3.69 13.47 11.50
N ALA A 38 -4.80 12.78 11.76
CA ALA A 38 -4.82 11.52 12.50
C ALA A 38 -4.39 10.37 11.59
N ALA A 39 -3.07 10.25 11.36
CA ALA A 39 -2.51 9.16 10.59
C ALA A 39 -2.50 7.85 11.40
N TYR A 40 -3.01 6.78 10.80
CA TYR A 40 -2.87 5.42 11.31
C TYR A 40 -1.50 4.84 10.92
N THR A 41 -0.99 4.00 11.82
CA THR A 41 0.19 3.16 11.67
C THR A 41 -0.23 1.70 11.72
N ILE A 42 0.06 0.94 10.66
CA ILE A 42 -0.31 -0.47 10.51
C ILE A 42 0.95 -1.30 10.62
N TYR A 43 0.93 -2.27 11.51
CA TYR A 43 1.98 -3.26 11.70
C TYR A 43 1.52 -4.56 11.05
N LEU A 44 2.36 -5.14 10.20
CA LEU A 44 2.11 -6.42 9.53
C LEU A 44 2.86 -7.56 10.21
N LYS A 45 2.39 -8.80 10.05
CA LYS A 45 3.00 -9.99 10.66
C LYS A 45 4.40 -10.29 10.13
N ASN A 46 4.72 -9.83 8.91
CA ASN A 46 6.05 -9.95 8.32
C ASN A 46 7.05 -8.91 8.86
N GLY A 47 6.65 -8.07 9.82
CA GLY A 47 7.48 -7.01 10.40
C GLY A 47 7.49 -5.68 9.63
N SER A 48 6.76 -5.59 8.51
CA SER A 48 6.60 -4.33 7.77
C SER A 48 5.67 -3.36 8.51
N VAL A 49 5.94 -2.06 8.36
CA VAL A 49 5.14 -0.99 8.98
C VAL A 49 4.69 -0.01 7.91
N ILE A 50 3.39 0.28 7.88
CA ILE A 50 2.78 1.25 6.96
C ILE A 50 2.28 2.43 7.78
N THR A 51 2.85 3.60 7.54
CA THR A 51 2.48 4.88 8.18
C THR A 51 1.75 5.80 7.21
N GLY A 52 1.04 6.80 7.72
CA GLY A 52 0.41 7.83 6.88
C GLY A 52 -0.91 7.39 6.25
N VAL A 53 -1.58 6.41 6.87
CA VAL A 53 -2.92 6.00 6.44
C VAL A 53 -3.94 6.96 7.03
N SER A 54 -4.82 7.52 6.19
CA SER A 54 -5.83 8.48 6.62
C SER A 54 -7.13 7.80 7.06
N ARG A 55 -7.49 6.69 6.40
CA ARG A 55 -8.69 5.92 6.69
C ARG A 55 -8.49 4.45 6.33
N TYR A 56 -9.23 3.57 6.97
CA TYR A 56 -9.36 2.18 6.53
C TYR A 56 -10.82 1.73 6.50
N GLU A 57 -11.09 0.71 5.70
CA GLU A 57 -12.39 0.05 5.57
C GLU A 57 -12.18 -1.46 5.58
N LYS A 58 -12.96 -2.18 6.39
CA LYS A 58 -12.93 -3.65 6.43
C LYS A 58 -14.02 -4.20 5.50
N SER A 59 -13.67 -5.13 4.62
CA SER A 59 -14.63 -5.78 3.73
C SER A 59 -14.16 -7.18 3.36
N GLY A 60 -14.96 -8.20 3.67
CA GLY A 60 -14.75 -9.55 3.14
C GLY A 60 -13.39 -10.20 3.45
N GLY A 61 -12.81 -9.93 4.63
CA GLY A 61 -11.50 -10.47 5.03
C GLY A 61 -10.28 -9.68 4.52
N GLU A 62 -10.51 -8.60 3.79
CA GLU A 62 -9.50 -7.64 3.35
C GLU A 62 -9.74 -6.27 4.02
N ILE A 63 -8.67 -5.57 4.37
CA ILE A 63 -8.71 -4.19 4.86
C ILE A 63 -8.16 -3.27 3.78
N LYS A 64 -8.99 -2.33 3.32
CA LYS A 64 -8.62 -1.29 2.36
C LYS A 64 -8.11 -0.08 3.11
N PHE A 65 -6.87 0.29 2.87
CA PHE A 65 -6.22 1.46 3.45
C PHE A 65 -6.15 2.58 2.43
N TYR A 66 -6.62 3.76 2.84
CA TYR A 66 -6.63 4.98 2.06
C TYR A 66 -5.48 5.86 2.52
N PHE A 67 -4.64 6.28 1.58
CA PHE A 67 -3.54 7.21 1.79
C PHE A 67 -3.53 8.22 0.64
N GLY A 68 -2.82 9.35 0.79
CA GLY A 68 -2.79 10.40 -0.24
C GLY A 68 -2.30 9.94 -1.62
N GLY A 69 -1.62 8.79 -1.69
CA GLY A 69 -1.11 8.18 -2.92
C GLY A 69 -1.96 7.06 -3.52
N GLY A 70 -3.13 6.73 -2.94
CA GLY A 70 -4.02 5.68 -3.46
C GLY A 70 -4.67 4.81 -2.39
N ILE A 71 -5.13 3.64 -2.83
CA ILE A 71 -5.79 2.63 -1.99
C ILE A 71 -4.98 1.34 -2.08
N ILE A 72 -4.68 0.71 -0.95
CA ILE A 72 -4.07 -0.62 -0.88
C ILE A 72 -4.97 -1.55 -0.08
N GLY A 73 -5.24 -2.73 -0.63
CA GLY A 73 -5.93 -3.80 0.07
C GLY A 73 -4.92 -4.76 0.70
N ILE A 74 -5.10 -5.10 1.97
CA ILE A 74 -4.26 -6.04 2.70
C ILE A 74 -5.15 -7.06 3.40
N PRO A 75 -4.89 -8.37 3.26
CA PRO A 75 -5.62 -9.39 4.01
C PRO A 75 -5.56 -9.14 5.51
N GLU A 76 -6.69 -9.27 6.21
CA GLU A 76 -6.72 -9.12 7.68
C GLU A 76 -5.81 -10.13 8.38
N ALA A 77 -5.64 -11.31 7.77
CA ALA A 77 -4.72 -12.35 8.23
C ALA A 77 -3.25 -11.89 8.31
N ASP A 78 -2.85 -10.88 7.55
CA ASP A 78 -1.47 -10.38 7.50
C ASP A 78 -1.23 -9.20 8.43
N ILE A 79 -2.29 -8.65 9.04
CA ILE A 79 -2.21 -7.49 9.91
C ILE A 79 -1.97 -7.95 11.35
N LEU A 80 -0.95 -7.37 11.98
CA LEU A 80 -0.59 -7.62 13.37
C LEU A 80 -1.32 -6.67 14.32
N LYS A 81 -1.34 -5.37 13.99
CA LYS A 81 -1.91 -4.30 14.82
C LYS A 81 -2.14 -3.04 13.98
N ILE A 82 -3.17 -2.25 14.31
CA ILE A 82 -3.38 -0.89 13.79
C ILE A 82 -3.35 0.06 14.99
N GLU A 83 -2.54 1.11 14.93
CA GLU A 83 -2.44 2.18 15.93
C GLU A 83 -2.81 3.51 15.28
N GLY A 84 -3.76 4.27 15.82
CA GLY A 84 -4.17 5.55 15.24
C GLY A 84 -5.58 5.99 15.63
N GLY A 85 -5.89 7.26 15.40
CA GLY A 85 -7.00 8.03 15.99
C GLY A 85 -8.42 7.46 15.79
N LYS A 86 -9.33 7.88 16.68
CA LYS A 86 -10.77 7.55 16.84
C LYS A 86 -11.32 6.38 16.01
N GLU A 87 -11.76 5.36 16.77
CA GLU A 87 -12.42 4.11 16.39
C GLU A 87 -13.00 3.99 14.97
N PRO A 88 -12.90 2.78 14.36
CA PRO A 88 -13.41 2.52 13.02
C PRO A 88 -14.89 2.90 12.87
N VAL A 89 -15.20 3.53 11.73
CA VAL A 89 -16.57 3.68 11.25
C VAL A 89 -17.13 2.26 11.06
N LYS A 90 -18.06 1.90 11.95
CA LYS A 90 -18.67 0.58 12.08
C LYS A 90 -19.16 0.00 10.76
N ASP A 91 -18.93 -1.31 10.67
CA ASP A 91 -19.40 -2.25 9.66
C ASP A 91 -20.90 -2.09 9.39
N ILE A 92 -21.24 -1.91 8.11
CA ILE A 92 -22.59 -2.22 7.63
C ILE A 92 -22.58 -3.70 7.24
N GLY A 93 -23.07 -4.53 8.15
CA GLY A 93 -23.57 -5.87 7.86
C GLY A 93 -22.59 -7.00 8.11
N THR A 94 -22.65 -7.59 9.30
CA THR A 94 -23.15 -8.97 9.53
C THR A 94 -22.84 -9.35 10.98
N ALA A 95 -23.87 -9.78 11.70
CA ALA A 95 -23.79 -10.24 13.07
C ALA A 95 -22.78 -11.39 13.23
N GLY A 96 -21.91 -11.30 14.24
CA GLY A 96 -20.89 -12.30 14.51
C GLY A 96 -20.05 -11.94 15.73
N GLU A 97 -20.64 -12.16 16.89
CA GLU A 97 -20.06 -12.15 18.24
C GLU A 97 -18.72 -12.91 18.36
N SER A 98 -17.71 -12.30 18.99
CA SER A 98 -17.01 -12.86 20.18
C SER A 98 -15.57 -12.32 20.37
N THR A 99 -15.44 -11.49 21.41
CA THR A 99 -14.50 -11.63 22.54
C THR A 99 -12.98 -11.79 22.30
N GLN A 100 -12.28 -10.65 22.37
CA GLN A 100 -11.18 -10.35 23.31
C GLN A 100 -10.42 -11.53 23.95
N LYS A 101 -9.17 -11.77 23.52
CA LYS A 101 -8.03 -12.04 24.44
C LYS A 101 -6.66 -12.06 23.74
N LYS A 102 -5.70 -11.39 24.37
CA LYS A 102 -4.23 -11.55 24.23
C LYS A 102 -3.62 -11.23 25.63
N PRO A 103 -2.36 -11.58 26.00
CA PRO A 103 -1.42 -12.64 25.57
C PRO A 103 -0.86 -13.53 26.73
N VAL A 104 -0.42 -14.79 26.43
CA VAL A 104 0.93 -15.47 26.60
C VAL A 104 1.72 -15.31 27.94
N PRO A 105 2.60 -16.24 28.49
CA PRO A 105 3.37 -17.38 27.89
C PRO A 105 3.57 -18.70 28.73
N ALA A 106 4.18 -19.72 28.08
CA ALA A 106 5.10 -20.79 28.56
C ALA A 106 4.75 -22.13 27.88
N LYS A 107 5.60 -23.09 27.49
CA LYS A 107 7.04 -23.41 27.45
C LYS A 107 7.11 -24.75 26.62
N PRO A 108 8.23 -25.16 25.98
CA PRO A 108 8.23 -26.28 25.03
C PRO A 108 8.41 -27.66 25.70
N GLU A 109 7.68 -28.66 25.21
CA GLU A 109 7.92 -30.11 25.38
C GLU A 109 7.70 -30.73 23.98
N THR A 110 8.73 -31.16 23.25
CA THR A 110 9.46 -32.45 23.35
C THR A 110 8.55 -33.66 23.55
N ARG A 111 8.32 -34.41 22.46
CA ARG A 111 8.27 -35.88 22.50
C ARG A 111 8.59 -36.50 21.14
N GLU A 112 9.67 -37.27 21.15
CA GLU A 112 10.12 -38.27 20.18
C GLU A 112 9.22 -39.52 20.18
N ASP A 113 9.28 -40.22 19.04
CA ASP A 113 9.03 -41.64 18.75
C ASP A 113 7.61 -42.20 18.91
N ALA A 114 7.08 -43.08 18.03
CA ALA A 114 7.72 -44.11 17.21
C ALA A 114 6.81 -44.56 16.02
N PRO A 115 7.26 -45.51 15.16
CA PRO A 115 6.81 -45.67 13.78
C PRO A 115 5.70 -46.72 13.57
N GLY A 116 4.80 -46.45 12.64
CA GLY A 116 3.80 -47.39 12.14
C GLY A 116 4.21 -47.98 10.80
N ALA A 117 4.66 -49.24 10.83
CA ALA A 117 4.95 -50.07 9.67
C ALA A 117 3.69 -50.75 9.13
N GLY A 118 3.55 -50.75 7.80
CA GLY A 118 2.68 -51.61 6.99
C GLY A 118 2.91 -51.19 5.53
N ARG A 119 3.79 -51.82 4.74
CA ARG A 119 3.83 -53.18 4.17
C ARG A 119 2.61 -53.49 3.28
N GLY A 120 2.90 -53.60 1.99
CA GLY A 120 2.03 -53.95 0.85
C GLY A 120 2.49 -53.16 -0.38
N GLU A 121 3.63 -53.49 -1.00
CA GLU A 121 3.76 -54.48 -2.09
C GLU A 121 2.69 -54.31 -3.18
N GLU A 122 2.99 -53.54 -4.24
CA GLU A 122 2.94 -54.06 -5.61
C GLU A 122 3.70 -53.12 -6.57
N THR A 123 4.90 -53.56 -6.94
CA THR A 123 5.72 -53.04 -8.03
C THR A 123 5.02 -53.32 -9.36
N SER A 124 4.54 -52.28 -10.05
CA SER A 124 4.39 -52.30 -11.50
C SER A 124 5.46 -51.41 -12.11
N ASP A 125 6.52 -52.05 -12.59
CA ASP A 125 7.53 -51.46 -13.47
C ASP A 125 6.86 -51.02 -14.79
N ILE A 126 6.22 -49.84 -14.77
CA ILE A 126 5.87 -49.11 -15.98
C ILE A 126 7.10 -48.31 -16.36
N LYS A 127 7.92 -48.92 -17.21
CA LYS A 127 9.01 -48.27 -17.94
C LYS A 127 8.44 -46.97 -18.57
N PRO A 128 8.87 -45.77 -18.13
CA PRO A 128 8.36 -44.53 -18.71
C PRO A 128 8.86 -44.50 -20.15
N GLN A 129 7.95 -44.69 -21.12
CA GLN A 129 8.24 -44.24 -22.46
C GLN A 129 8.46 -42.73 -22.36
N PRO A 130 9.59 -42.19 -22.83
CA PRO A 130 9.76 -40.76 -22.96
C PRO A 130 8.78 -40.33 -24.05
N GLU A 131 7.58 -39.92 -23.63
CA GLU A 131 6.66 -39.20 -24.49
C GLU A 131 7.44 -37.97 -24.97
N GLU A 132 7.73 -37.93 -26.27
CA GLU A 132 8.35 -36.75 -26.86
C GLU A 132 7.46 -35.56 -26.51
N PRO A 133 8.00 -34.51 -25.85
CA PRO A 133 7.21 -33.37 -25.48
C PRO A 133 6.56 -32.80 -26.74
N ASP A 134 5.23 -32.88 -26.81
CA ASP A 134 4.44 -32.36 -27.91
C ASP A 134 4.92 -30.95 -28.25
N LYS A 135 5.20 -30.66 -29.52
CA LYS A 135 5.74 -29.37 -29.97
C LYS A 135 4.95 -28.17 -29.42
N LYS A 136 3.63 -28.34 -29.23
CA LYS A 136 2.74 -27.37 -28.59
C LYS A 136 3.11 -27.08 -27.12
N SER A 137 3.43 -28.11 -26.33
CA SER A 137 3.82 -27.96 -24.93
C SER A 137 5.13 -27.17 -24.78
N GLN A 138 6.11 -27.41 -25.66
CA GLN A 138 7.36 -26.64 -25.68
C GLN A 138 7.13 -25.18 -26.08
N GLU A 139 6.26 -24.92 -27.05
CA GLU A 139 5.92 -23.57 -27.48
C GLU A 139 5.20 -22.79 -26.37
N ILE A 140 4.25 -23.42 -25.67
CA ILE A 140 3.58 -22.83 -24.50
C ILE A 140 4.61 -22.47 -23.41
N ALA A 141 5.48 -23.42 -23.04
CA ALA A 141 6.51 -23.18 -22.02
C ALA A 141 7.45 -22.02 -22.39
N ARG A 142 7.81 -21.91 -23.68
CA ARG A 142 8.64 -20.80 -24.18
C ARG A 142 7.92 -19.46 -24.07
N LYS A 143 6.66 -19.37 -24.49
CA LYS A 143 5.88 -18.12 -24.44
C LYS A 143 5.54 -17.71 -23.01
N GLU A 144 5.31 -18.66 -22.11
CA GLU A 144 5.14 -18.38 -20.67
C GLU A 144 6.41 -17.81 -20.04
N ALA A 145 7.58 -18.34 -20.39
CA ALA A 145 8.86 -17.79 -19.94
C ALA A 145 9.10 -16.37 -20.48
N GLU A 146 8.72 -16.11 -21.74
CA GLU A 146 8.78 -14.79 -22.35
C GLU A 146 7.83 -13.80 -21.67
N LEU A 147 6.58 -14.22 -21.41
CA LEU A 147 5.60 -13.42 -20.68
C LEU A 147 6.12 -13.03 -19.29
N LYS A 148 6.66 -13.99 -18.54
CA LYS A 148 7.25 -13.73 -17.21
C LYS A 148 8.40 -12.73 -17.27
N LYS A 149 9.21 -12.77 -18.33
CA LYS A 149 10.29 -11.79 -18.56
C LYS A 149 9.72 -10.40 -18.83
N VAL A 150 8.71 -10.28 -19.70
CA VAL A 150 8.03 -9.01 -20.00
C VAL A 150 7.41 -8.42 -18.73
N GLU A 151 6.78 -9.24 -17.89
CA GLU A 151 6.23 -8.79 -16.60
C GLU A 151 7.30 -8.26 -15.63
N GLY A 152 8.45 -8.94 -15.54
CA GLY A 152 9.59 -8.47 -14.75
C GLY A 152 10.14 -7.12 -15.23
N ASP A 153 10.26 -6.96 -16.55
CA ASP A 153 10.67 -5.71 -17.19
C ASP A 153 9.65 -4.57 -16.93
N LEU A 154 8.36 -4.88 -16.95
CA LEU A 154 7.27 -3.94 -16.69
C LEU A 154 7.31 -3.46 -15.23
N LEU A 155 7.48 -4.37 -14.27
CA LEU A 155 7.63 -4.03 -12.85
C LEU A 155 8.84 -3.11 -12.62
N THR A 156 9.98 -3.45 -13.20
CA THR A 156 11.21 -2.64 -13.11
C THR A 156 11.01 -1.25 -13.71
N THR A 157 10.37 -1.16 -14.87
CA THR A 157 10.07 0.10 -15.56
C THR A 157 9.10 0.95 -14.73
N ARG A 158 8.08 0.34 -14.13
CA ARG A 158 7.10 1.02 -13.28
C ARG A 158 7.75 1.63 -12.03
N ALA A 159 8.64 0.89 -11.37
CA ALA A 159 9.40 1.39 -10.22
C ALA A 159 10.28 2.59 -10.59
N ARG A 160 10.96 2.55 -11.76
CA ARG A 160 11.74 3.68 -12.27
C ARG A 160 10.88 4.92 -12.53
N ILE A 161 9.73 4.73 -13.20
CA ILE A 161 8.77 5.80 -13.45
C ILE A 161 8.32 6.44 -12.13
N GLN A 162 7.97 5.63 -11.13
CA GLN A 162 7.50 6.13 -9.83
C GLN A 162 8.59 6.94 -9.11
N ASN A 163 9.85 6.48 -9.12
CA ASN A 163 10.97 7.21 -8.54
C ASN A 163 11.18 8.57 -9.24
N LEU A 164 11.18 8.57 -10.57
CA LEU A 164 11.34 9.79 -11.37
C LEU A 164 10.17 10.77 -11.18
N PHE A 165 8.93 10.28 -11.09
CA PHE A 165 7.78 11.12 -10.74
C PHE A 165 7.90 11.72 -9.35
N GLY A 166 8.38 10.96 -8.37
CA GLY A 166 8.70 11.46 -7.04
C GLY A 166 9.67 12.65 -7.10
N LYS A 167 10.79 12.49 -7.81
CA LYS A 167 11.77 13.59 -8.02
C LYS A 167 11.18 14.78 -8.78
N SER A 168 10.29 14.53 -9.74
CA SER A 168 9.61 15.59 -10.48
C SER A 168 8.69 16.39 -9.56
N SER A 169 7.97 15.73 -8.65
CA SER A 169 7.06 16.39 -7.72
C SER A 169 7.79 17.20 -6.64
N SER A 170 9.00 16.80 -6.23
CA SER A 170 9.85 17.56 -5.31
C SER A 170 10.61 18.70 -5.98
N GLY A 171 10.48 18.89 -7.30
CA GLY A 171 11.20 19.93 -8.04
C GLY A 171 12.70 19.66 -8.22
N SER A 172 13.18 18.46 -7.87
CA SER A 172 14.60 18.09 -7.89
C SER A 172 15.01 17.28 -9.13
N ILE A 173 14.16 17.24 -10.16
CA ILE A 173 14.40 16.47 -11.39
C ILE A 173 15.29 17.22 -12.37
N THR A 174 16.31 16.56 -12.89
CA THR A 174 17.19 17.09 -13.95
C THR A 174 16.57 16.93 -15.34
N GLU A 175 17.07 17.65 -16.36
CA GLU A 175 16.58 17.51 -17.74
C GLU A 175 16.82 16.10 -18.31
N ALA A 176 17.97 15.50 -18.03
CA ALA A 176 18.28 14.12 -18.42
C ALA A 176 17.28 13.13 -17.80
N GLU A 177 16.92 13.32 -16.52
CA GLU A 177 15.90 12.50 -15.84
C GLU A 177 14.49 12.69 -16.41
N ARG A 178 14.13 13.90 -16.85
CA ARG A 178 12.86 14.14 -17.55
C ARG A 178 12.80 13.38 -18.88
N SER A 179 13.89 13.39 -19.65
CA SER A 179 13.98 12.60 -20.89
C SER A 179 13.88 11.10 -20.60
N MET A 180 14.58 10.61 -19.58
CA MET A 180 14.45 9.22 -19.12
C MET A 180 13.02 8.89 -18.70
N LEU A 181 12.31 9.79 -18.02
CA LEU A 181 10.91 9.57 -17.63
C LEU A 181 10.02 9.37 -18.85
N GLN A 182 10.15 10.22 -19.87
CA GLN A 182 9.41 10.08 -21.14
C GLN A 182 9.75 8.76 -21.84
N GLN A 183 11.03 8.38 -21.91
CA GLN A 183 11.45 7.12 -22.50
C GLN A 183 10.90 5.91 -21.76
N ASN A 184 10.92 5.90 -20.42
CA ASN A 184 10.36 4.81 -19.63
C ASN A 184 8.83 4.72 -19.79
N MET A 185 8.11 5.85 -19.91
CA MET A 185 6.67 5.83 -20.21
C MET A 185 6.37 5.21 -21.58
N MET A 186 7.16 5.53 -22.60
CA MET A 186 7.04 4.90 -23.92
C MET A 186 7.37 3.41 -23.89
N ARG A 187 8.45 3.02 -23.18
CA ARG A 187 8.82 1.61 -22.99
C ARG A 187 7.72 0.84 -22.25
N LYS A 188 7.11 1.43 -21.23
CA LYS A 188 6.01 0.82 -20.47
C LYS A 188 4.84 0.46 -21.39
N ARG A 189 4.41 1.38 -22.27
CA ARG A 189 3.33 1.11 -23.23
C ARG A 189 3.67 -0.06 -24.15
N LYS A 190 4.88 -0.09 -24.70
CA LYS A 190 5.34 -1.20 -25.56
C LYS A 190 5.31 -2.55 -24.83
N LEU A 191 5.76 -2.59 -23.57
CA LEU A 191 5.72 -3.80 -22.75
C LEU A 191 4.29 -4.24 -22.43
N GLU A 192 3.37 -3.29 -22.22
CA GLU A 192 1.94 -3.59 -22.05
C GLU A 192 1.34 -4.20 -23.32
N ASP A 193 1.65 -3.65 -24.50
CA ASP A 193 1.20 -4.18 -25.79
C ASP A 193 1.78 -5.59 -26.08
N GLU A 194 3.08 -5.79 -25.80
CA GLU A 194 3.75 -7.10 -25.93
C GLU A 194 3.15 -8.13 -24.98
N LYS A 195 2.87 -7.72 -23.73
CA LYS A 195 2.21 -8.59 -22.74
C LYS A 195 0.84 -9.05 -23.26
N THR A 196 -0.01 -8.12 -23.72
CA THR A 196 -1.35 -8.48 -24.21
C THR A 196 -1.27 -9.42 -25.41
N LYS A 197 -0.31 -9.20 -26.32
CA LYS A 197 -0.11 -10.07 -27.48
C LYS A 197 0.30 -11.48 -27.07
N LEU A 198 1.24 -11.63 -26.12
CA LEU A 198 1.66 -12.94 -25.62
C LEU A 198 0.54 -13.68 -24.89
N GLU A 199 -0.30 -12.97 -24.12
CA GLU A 199 -1.46 -13.55 -23.45
C GLU A 199 -2.50 -14.08 -24.46
N GLU A 200 -2.75 -13.34 -25.55
CA GLU A 200 -3.62 -13.78 -26.63
C GLU A 200 -3.07 -15.01 -27.35
N GLU A 201 -1.78 -15.01 -27.72
CA GLU A 201 -1.13 -16.15 -28.37
C GLU A 201 -1.13 -17.41 -27.47
N LEU A 202 -0.90 -17.25 -26.17
CA LEU A 202 -0.99 -18.36 -25.20
C LEU A 202 -2.42 -18.88 -25.07
N LYS A 203 -3.42 -18.00 -25.12
CA LYS A 203 -4.84 -18.39 -25.10
C LYS A 203 -5.21 -19.18 -26.35
N GLU A 204 -4.65 -18.85 -27.52
CA GLU A 204 -4.87 -19.59 -28.76
C GLU A 204 -4.20 -20.96 -28.75
N LEU A 205 -2.97 -21.08 -28.24
CA LEU A 205 -2.25 -22.35 -28.16
C LEU A 205 -2.89 -23.36 -27.19
N ARG A 206 -3.66 -22.87 -26.21
CA ARG A 206 -4.36 -23.68 -25.20
C ARG A 206 -5.76 -24.13 -25.64
N LYS A 207 -6.28 -23.64 -26.78
CA LYS A 207 -7.53 -24.11 -27.38
C LYS A 207 -7.31 -25.41 -28.16
#